data_AF-A0A2V7KLC4-F1
#
_entry.id   AF-A0A2V7KLC4-F1
#
_cell.length_a   1.000
_cell.length_b   1.000
_cell.length_c   1.000
_cell.angle_alpha   90.00
_cell.angle_beta   90.00
_cell.angle_gamma   90.00
#
_symmetry.space_group_name_H-M   'P 1'
#
loop_
_entity.id
_entity.type
_entity.pdbx_description
1 polymer ?
#
loop_
_entity_poly.entity_id
_entity_poly.type
_entity_poly.pdbx_seq_one_letter_code
_entity_poly.pdbx_strand_id
1 'polypeptide(L)'
;MARDGLLPPWAARISANRRVPYITTIVTGVFVAVWALIGDANETYNLTNIGTLFAFALVSAGVLVLRLTEPARPRPFRVAWVWVVAPLSVVLCVYVMFGLPGETWIRFAVWLAIGLALYVGYGFKHSKIRQRERP
;
A
#
# COMPACT_ATOMS: atom_id res chain seq x y z
N MET A 1 -2.39 -9.02 3.68
CA MET A 1 -3.60 -8.29 4.11
C MET A 1 -4.74 -9.21 4.53
N ALA A 2 -5.40 -9.95 3.62
CA ALA A 2 -6.53 -10.81 3.99
C ALA A 2 -6.14 -11.96 4.95
N ARG A 3 -4.93 -12.54 4.79
CA ARG A 3 -4.37 -13.56 5.70
C ARG A 3 -4.11 -13.01 7.12
N ASP A 4 -3.82 -11.71 7.22
CA ASP A 4 -3.45 -11.03 8.47
C ASP A 4 -4.68 -10.57 9.27
N GLY A 5 -5.90 -10.82 8.76
CA GLY A 5 -7.17 -10.44 9.38
C GLY A 5 -7.62 -9.02 9.06
N LEU A 6 -6.89 -8.29 8.21
CA LEU A 6 -7.19 -6.91 7.84
C LEU A 6 -8.36 -6.76 6.86
N LEU A 7 -8.78 -7.85 6.22
CA LEU A 7 -9.92 -7.90 5.32
C LEU A 7 -10.92 -8.97 5.78
N PRO A 8 -12.20 -8.86 5.39
CA PRO A 8 -13.21 -9.86 5.71
C PRO A 8 -12.79 -11.29 5.30
N PRO A 9 -13.15 -12.33 6.08
CA PRO A 9 -12.69 -13.71 5.86
C PRO A 9 -13.13 -14.31 4.51
N TRP A 10 -14.16 -13.76 3.87
CA TRP A 10 -14.57 -14.15 2.52
C TRP A 10 -13.52 -13.79 1.46
N ALA A 11 -12.75 -12.70 1.65
CA ALA A 11 -11.69 -12.29 0.73
C ALA A 11 -10.45 -13.21 0.80
N ALA A 12 -10.33 -14.03 1.84
CA ALA A 12 -9.26 -15.01 2.02
C ALA A 12 -9.64 -16.43 1.56
N ARG A 13 -10.86 -16.65 1.02
CA ARG A 13 -11.28 -17.98 0.56
C ARG A 13 -10.52 -18.35 -0.72
N ILE A 14 -9.61 -19.30 -0.57
CA ILE A 14 -8.80 -19.85 -1.64
C ILE A 14 -9.52 -21.06 -2.25
N SER A 15 -9.56 -21.16 -3.59
CA SER A 15 -10.06 -22.36 -4.26
C SER A 15 -9.10 -23.54 -4.04
N ALA A 16 -9.64 -24.70 -3.65
CA ALA A 16 -8.86 -25.89 -3.32
C ALA A 16 -8.02 -26.42 -4.50
N ASN A 17 -8.46 -26.19 -5.75
CA ASN A 17 -7.82 -26.74 -6.93
C ASN A 17 -6.72 -25.82 -7.51
N ARG A 18 -6.98 -24.51 -7.60
CA ARG A 18 -6.04 -23.54 -8.22
C ARG A 18 -5.19 -22.76 -7.21
N ARG A 19 -5.44 -22.91 -5.90
CA ARG A 19 -4.78 -22.16 -4.82
C ARG A 19 -4.78 -20.63 -5.00
N VAL A 20 -5.78 -20.10 -5.71
CA VAL A 20 -5.97 -18.65 -5.93
C VAL A 20 -7.25 -18.14 -5.24
N PRO A 21 -7.28 -16.87 -4.80
CA PRO A 21 -8.47 -16.23 -4.23
C PRO A 21 -9.41 -15.77 -5.36
N TYR A 22 -10.15 -16.71 -5.95
CA TYR A 22 -10.94 -16.48 -7.16
C TYR A 22 -12.02 -15.38 -7.02
N ILE A 23 -12.64 -15.27 -5.83
CA ILE A 23 -13.68 -14.26 -5.57
C ILE A 23 -13.10 -12.86 -5.70
N THR A 24 -11.96 -12.59 -5.04
CA THR A 24 -11.34 -11.26 -5.10
C THR A 24 -10.86 -10.96 -6.50
N THR A 25 -10.28 -11.94 -7.21
CA THR A 25 -9.79 -11.74 -8.58
C THR A 25 -10.91 -11.37 -9.55
N ILE A 26 -12.06 -12.06 -9.50
CA ILE A 26 -13.20 -11.76 -10.38
C ILE A 26 -13.79 -10.39 -10.02
N VAL A 27 -14.00 -10.12 -8.73
CA VAL A 27 -14.58 -8.84 -8.29
C VAL A 27 -13.69 -7.66 -8.69
N THR A 28 -12.38 -7.74 -8.41
CA THR A 28 -11.45 -6.67 -8.81
C THR A 28 -11.32 -6.57 -10.33
N GLY A 29 -11.33 -7.70 -11.04
CA GLY A 29 -11.23 -7.74 -12.49
C GLY A 29 -12.42 -7.07 -13.17
N VAL A 30 -13.65 -7.39 -12.73
CA VAL A 30 -14.87 -6.75 -13.25
C VAL A 30 -14.87 -5.25 -12.92
N PHE A 31 -14.50 -4.88 -11.69
CA PHE A 31 -14.43 -3.47 -11.30
C PHE A 31 -13.45 -2.68 -12.16
N VAL A 32 -12.23 -3.21 -12.37
CA VAL A 32 -11.21 -2.58 -13.22
C VAL A 32 -11.65 -2.55 -14.67
N ALA A 33 -12.28 -3.61 -15.19
CA ALA A 33 -12.76 -3.65 -16.58
C ALA A 33 -13.85 -2.60 -16.85
N VAL A 34 -14.80 -2.44 -15.92
CA VAL A 34 -15.82 -1.39 -16.01
C VAL A 34 -15.18 0.00 -15.93
N TRP A 35 -14.26 0.20 -14.99
CA TRP A 35 -13.57 1.50 -14.85
C TRP A 35 -12.72 1.84 -16.08
N ALA A 36 -12.06 0.85 -16.70
CA ALA A 36 -11.27 1.03 -17.91
C ALA A 36 -12.12 1.43 -19.13
N LEU A 37 -13.42 1.10 -19.14
CA LEU A 37 -14.33 1.48 -20.23
C LEU A 37 -14.78 2.93 -20.16
N ILE A 38 -14.91 3.49 -18.94
CA ILE A 38 -15.52 4.81 -18.71
C ILE A 38 -14.56 5.87 -18.15
N GLY A 39 -13.42 5.44 -17.59
CA GLY A 39 -12.48 6.31 -16.90
C GLY A 39 -11.55 7.06 -17.85
N ASP A 40 -11.22 8.30 -17.48
CA ASP A 40 -10.21 9.07 -18.19
C ASP A 40 -8.80 8.51 -17.88
N ALA A 41 -8.03 8.28 -18.95
CA ALA A 41 -6.66 7.81 -18.88
C ALA A 41 -5.74 8.80 -18.13
N ASN A 42 -5.91 10.11 -18.33
CA ASN A 42 -5.07 11.13 -17.69
C ASN A 42 -5.30 11.16 -16.18
N GLU A 43 -6.55 11.05 -15.76
CA GLU A 43 -6.92 11.06 -14.36
C GLU A 43 -6.44 9.78 -13.66
N THR A 44 -6.62 8.63 -14.30
CA THR A 44 -6.13 7.33 -13.82
C THR A 44 -4.60 7.32 -13.71
N TYR A 45 -3.90 7.93 -14.66
CA TYR A 45 -2.45 8.08 -14.64
C TYR A 45 -1.98 8.93 -13.45
N ASN A 46 -2.62 10.08 -13.21
CA ASN A 46 -2.30 10.95 -12.08
C ASN A 46 -2.55 10.26 -10.73
N LEU A 47 -3.68 9.57 -10.58
CA LEU A 47 -4.01 8.81 -9.37
C LEU A 47 -3.06 7.63 -9.12
N THR A 48 -2.62 6.96 -10.18
CA THR A 48 -1.65 5.88 -10.06
C THR A 48 -0.27 6.42 -9.65
N ASN A 49 0.17 7.52 -10.26
CA ASN A 49 1.46 8.14 -9.97
C ASN A 49 1.56 8.67 -8.54
N ILE A 50 0.54 9.37 -8.04
CA ILE A 50 0.58 9.87 -6.65
C ILE A 50 0.71 8.70 -5.66
N GLY A 51 0.00 7.59 -5.92
CA GLY A 51 0.01 6.41 -5.06
C GLY A 51 1.34 5.68 -5.09
N THR A 52 1.94 5.49 -6.26
CA THR A 52 3.26 4.84 -6.39
C THR A 52 4.38 5.68 -5.80
N LEU A 53 4.39 6.99 -6.06
CA LEU A 53 5.36 7.92 -5.48
C LEU A 53 5.27 7.95 -3.95
N PHE A 54 4.05 7.96 -3.41
CA PHE A 54 3.84 7.90 -1.97
C PHE A 54 4.35 6.58 -1.36
N ALA A 55 4.05 5.45 -2.01
CA ALA A 55 4.54 4.14 -1.58
C ALA A 55 6.08 4.07 -1.60
N PHE A 56 6.72 4.60 -2.65
CA PHE A 56 8.18 4.68 -2.73
C PHE A 56 8.78 5.58 -1.66
N ALA A 57 8.19 6.75 -1.40
CA ALA A 57 8.62 7.62 -0.31
C ALA A 57 8.51 6.90 1.05
N LEU A 58 7.40 6.21 1.33
CA LEU A 58 7.23 5.44 2.57
C LEU A 58 8.23 4.29 2.70
N VAL A 59 8.51 3.55 1.63
CA VAL A 59 9.49 2.46 1.66
C VAL A 59 10.90 3.00 1.89
N SER A 60 11.30 4.06 1.19
CA SER A 60 12.60 4.72 1.39
C SER A 60 12.76 5.25 2.82
N ALA A 61 11.72 5.88 3.38
CA ALA A 61 11.71 6.28 4.78
C ALA A 61 11.77 5.07 5.73
N GLY A 62 11.01 4.01 5.44
CA GLY A 62 10.99 2.77 6.22
C GLY A 62 12.36 2.08 6.27
N VAL A 63 13.16 2.16 5.20
CA VAL A 63 14.53 1.66 5.18
C VAL A 63 15.42 2.41 6.18
N LEU A 64 15.24 3.73 6.34
CA LEU A 64 15.95 4.53 7.35
C LEU A 64 15.52 4.13 8.76
N VAL A 65 14.21 4.03 8.99
CA VAL A 65 13.65 3.60 10.28
C VAL A 65 14.20 2.23 10.67
N LEU A 66 14.20 1.26 9.75
CA LEU A 66 14.71 -0.09 10.04
C LEU A 66 16.23 -0.11 10.30
N ARG A 67 16.99 0.88 9.82
CA ARG A 67 18.42 1.00 10.17
C ARG A 67 18.66 1.51 11.58
N LEU A 68 17.70 2.26 12.13
CA LEU A 68 17.73 2.74 13.51
C LEU A 68 17.16 1.69 14.47
N THR A 69 16.01 1.11 14.15
CA THR A 69 15.28 0.19 15.04
C THR A 69 15.88 -1.23 15.06
N GLU A 70 16.33 -1.76 13.91
CA GLU A 70 16.83 -3.14 13.81
C GLU A 70 18.20 -3.19 13.07
N PRO A 71 19.27 -2.64 13.67
CA PRO A 71 20.59 -2.57 13.03
C PRO A 71 21.23 -3.95 12.82
N ALA A 72 21.00 -4.91 13.73
CA ALA A 72 21.66 -6.23 13.74
C ALA A 72 21.01 -7.26 12.80
N ARG A 73 19.91 -6.93 12.12
CA ARG A 73 19.21 -7.86 11.23
C ARG A 73 20.10 -8.28 10.05
N PRO A 74 20.17 -9.58 9.69
CA PRO A 74 20.97 -10.03 8.54
C PRO A 74 20.39 -9.45 7.24
N ARG A 75 21.24 -8.80 6.44
CA ARG A 75 20.89 -8.10 5.20
C ARG A 75 21.81 -8.58 4.07
N PRO A 76 21.37 -9.54 3.23
CA PRO A 76 22.15 -10.05 2.11
C PRO A 76 22.51 -8.96 1.08
N PHE A 77 21.64 -7.97 0.90
CA PHE A 77 21.88 -6.78 0.10
C PHE A 77 21.75 -5.52 0.96
N ARG A 78 22.64 -4.55 0.75
CA ARG A 78 22.63 -3.25 1.44
C ARG A 78 22.76 -2.12 0.43
N VAL A 79 21.83 -1.18 0.48
CA VAL A 79 21.92 0.07 -0.28
C VAL A 79 23.18 0.83 0.17
N ALA A 80 24.05 1.14 -0.79
CA ALA A 80 25.22 1.99 -0.59
C ALA A 80 24.76 3.41 -0.20
N TRP A 81 25.47 4.06 0.71
CA TRP A 81 25.19 5.45 1.12
C TRP A 81 23.72 5.72 1.50
N VAL A 82 23.09 4.81 2.24
CA VAL A 82 21.65 4.89 2.57
C VAL A 82 21.21 6.23 3.17
N TRP A 83 22.07 6.85 4.00
CA TRP A 83 21.77 8.10 4.70
C TRP A 83 21.68 9.28 3.74
N VAL A 84 22.15 9.11 2.49
CA VAL A 84 22.02 10.07 1.40
C VAL A 84 20.94 9.59 0.43
N VAL A 85 21.02 8.34 -0.02
CA VAL A 85 20.15 7.79 -1.08
C VAL A 85 18.69 7.74 -0.63
N ALA A 86 18.40 7.32 0.60
CA ALA A 86 17.03 7.18 1.05
C ALA A 86 16.34 8.54 1.28
N PRO A 87 16.96 9.54 1.96
CA PRO A 87 16.38 10.88 2.03
C PRO A 87 16.25 11.54 0.65
N LEU A 88 17.25 11.39 -0.21
CA LEU A 88 17.19 11.92 -1.58
C LEU A 88 16.01 11.33 -2.35
N SER A 89 15.80 10.01 -2.24
CA SER A 89 14.63 9.35 -2.85
C SER A 89 13.31 9.92 -2.31
N VAL A 90 13.19 10.12 -0.99
CA VAL A 90 11.98 10.73 -0.40
C VAL A 90 11.77 12.14 -0.94
N VAL A 91 12.81 12.97 -0.96
CA VAL A 91 12.75 14.35 -1.45
C VAL A 91 12.35 14.38 -2.93
N LEU A 92 12.95 13.53 -3.77
CA LEU A 92 12.62 13.45 -5.20
C LEU A 92 11.19 12.97 -5.42
N CYS A 93 10.73 11.94 -4.70
CA CYS A 93 9.34 11.48 -4.81
C CYS A 93 8.36 12.57 -4.41
N VAL A 94 8.60 13.27 -3.29
CA VAL A 94 7.75 14.36 -2.81
C VAL A 94 7.79 15.55 -3.77
N TYR A 95 8.95 15.88 -4.33
CA TYR A 95 9.09 16.92 -5.35
C TYR A 95 8.22 16.63 -6.58
N VAL A 96 8.26 15.40 -7.11
CA VAL A 96 7.40 15.01 -8.23
C VAL A 96 5.92 15.05 -7.83
N MET A 97 5.57 14.65 -6.59
CA MET A 97 4.20 14.72 -6.10
C MET A 97 3.61 16.13 -6.07
N PHE A 98 4.43 17.16 -5.82
CA PHE A 98 3.97 18.56 -5.88
C PHE A 98 3.61 19.03 -7.29
N GLY A 99 4.13 18.36 -8.34
CA GLY A 99 3.80 18.67 -9.73
C GLY A 99 2.45 18.14 -10.19
N LEU A 100 1.73 17.36 -9.37
CA LEU A 100 0.45 16.79 -9.75
C LEU A 100 -0.72 17.74 -9.46
N PRO A 101 -1.83 17.68 -10.24
CA PRO A 101 -3.00 18.51 -10.02
C PRO A 101 -3.55 18.37 -8.59
N GLY A 102 -3.98 19.48 -8.00
CA GLY A 102 -4.52 19.51 -6.62
C GLY A 102 -5.74 18.60 -6.41
N GLU A 103 -6.51 18.33 -7.46
CA GLU A 103 -7.61 17.36 -7.42
C GLU A 103 -7.13 15.94 -7.11
N THR A 104 -5.95 15.56 -7.60
CA THR A 104 -5.33 14.25 -7.33
C THR A 104 -5.02 14.08 -5.85
N TRP A 105 -4.56 15.14 -5.20
CA TRP A 105 -4.27 15.17 -3.76
C TRP A 105 -5.52 14.96 -2.92
N ILE A 106 -6.62 15.63 -3.27
CA ILE A 106 -7.90 15.49 -2.54
C ILE A 106 -8.41 14.06 -2.64
N ARG A 107 -8.46 13.51 -3.87
CA ARG A 107 -8.93 12.13 -4.10
C ARG A 107 -8.07 11.10 -3.39
N PHE A 108 -6.75 11.29 -3.41
CA PHE A 108 -5.80 10.44 -2.69
C PHE A 108 -6.01 10.52 -1.17
N ALA A 109 -6.17 11.73 -0.61
CA ALA A 109 -6.42 11.92 0.81
C ALA A 109 -7.75 11.31 1.26
N VAL A 110 -8.82 11.46 0.47
CA VAL A 110 -10.12 10.81 0.72
C VAL A 110 -9.97 9.29 0.72
N TRP A 111 -9.27 8.73 -0.27
CA TRP A 111 -9.04 7.28 -0.34
C TRP A 111 -8.22 6.77 0.85
N LEU A 112 -7.18 7.49 1.26
CA LEU A 112 -6.41 7.19 2.47
C LEU A 112 -7.28 7.26 3.72
N ALA A 113 -8.13 8.27 3.85
CA ALA A 113 -9.05 8.41 4.99
C ALA A 113 -10.03 7.24 5.06
N ILE A 114 -10.60 6.82 3.93
CA ILE A 114 -11.46 5.62 3.85
C ILE A 114 -10.67 4.37 4.28
N GLY A 115 -9.46 4.19 3.76
CA GLY A 115 -8.59 3.07 4.14
C GLY A 115 -8.28 3.05 5.63
N LEU A 116 -8.00 4.20 6.23
CA LEU A 116 -7.75 4.35 7.67
C LEU A 116 -9.02 4.10 8.49
N ALA A 117 -10.18 4.58 8.04
CA ALA A 117 -11.46 4.34 8.71
C ALA A 117 -11.82 2.84 8.71
N LEU A 118 -11.62 2.15 7.58
CA LEU A 118 -11.79 0.70 7.49
C LEU A 118 -10.78 -0.05 8.38
N TYR A 119 -9.52 0.42 8.42
CA TYR A 119 -8.51 -0.14 9.30
C TYR A 119 -8.88 0.02 10.78
N VAL A 120 -9.27 1.21 11.23
CA VAL A 120 -9.65 1.44 12.64
C VAL A 120 -10.96 0.74 12.99
N GLY A 121 -11.94 0.76 12.10
CA GLY A 121 -13.25 0.15 12.32
C GLY A 121 -13.21 -1.38 12.37
N TYR A 122 -12.55 -2.01 11.39
CA TYR A 122 -12.52 -3.47 11.22
C TYR A 122 -11.14 -4.07 11.54
N GLY A 123 -10.08 -3.52 10.93
CA GLY A 123 -8.72 -4.03 11.03
C GLY A 123 -8.14 -4.01 12.46
N PHE A 124 -8.43 -2.98 13.25
CA PHE A 124 -7.94 -2.84 14.62
C PHE A 124 -8.53 -3.90 15.56
N LYS A 125 -9.79 -4.29 15.32
CA LYS A 125 -10.49 -5.31 16.13
C LYS A 125 -10.17 -6.74 15.69
N HIS A 126 -9.82 -6.97 14.42
CA HIS A 126 -9.61 -8.31 13.84
C HIS A 126 -8.15 -8.64 13.47
N SER A 127 -7.20 -7.72 13.70
CA SER A 127 -5.78 -7.97 13.40
C SER A 127 -5.23 -9.12 14.25
N LYS A 128 -4.84 -10.21 13.58
CA LYS A 128 -4.34 -11.44 14.19
C LYS A 128 -2.92 -11.31 14.75
N ILE A 129 -2.21 -10.24 14.42
CA ILE A 129 -0.86 -9.94 14.95
C ILE A 129 -0.92 -9.77 16.47
N ARG A 130 -1.99 -9.14 17.00
CA ARG A 130 -2.20 -8.99 18.46
C ARG A 130 -2.70 -10.26 19.15
N GLN A 131 -3.35 -11.19 18.44
CA GLN A 131 -3.81 -12.46 19.03
C GLN A 131 -2.66 -13.48 19.19
N ARG A 132 -1.57 -13.35 18.43
CA ARG A 132 -0.37 -14.19 18.60
C ARG A 132 0.51 -13.82 19.79
N GLU A 133 0.31 -12.65 20.39
CA GLU A 133 1.05 -12.17 21.57
C GLU A 133 0.29 -12.35 22.89
N ARG A 134 -0.90 -12.96 22.88
CA ARG A 134 -1.54 -13.41 24.12
C ARG A 134 -0.99 -14.80 24.47
N PRO A 135 -0.30 -14.96 25.61
CA PRO A 135 0.14 -16.27 26.09
C PRO A 135 -1.05 -17.18 26.38
#